data_AF-A0A392NQJ8-F1
#
_entry.id   AF-A0A392NQJ8-F1
#
_cell.length_a   1.000
_cell.length_b   1.000
_cell.length_c   1.000
_cell.angle_alpha   90.00
_cell.angle_beta   90.00
_cell.angle_gamma   90.00
#
_symmetry.space_group_name_H-M   'P 1'
#
loop_
_entity.id
_entity.type
_entity.pdbx_description
1 polymer ?
#
loop_
_entity_poly.entity_id
_entity_poly.type
_entity_poly.pdbx_seq_one_letter_code
_entity_poly.pdbx_strand_id
1 'polypeptide(L)'
;MMYYRKALMLQTYLERTTAGVDLEAGLGFDEVSDTRGFDLSPEARAQADLKFTYVVTCQIYGKQKEEQKPEAVDIALLMQRNEALRVAFIDVVETLRDGKVNTEYYSKLVKADINGKDK
;
A
#
# COMPACT_ATOMS: atom_id res chain seq x y z
N MET A 1 12.11 -5.66 -17.72
CA MET A 1 12.94 -5.07 -16.63
C MET A 1 12.25 -5.31 -15.30
N MET A 2 12.73 -6.25 -14.51
CA MET A 2 12.16 -6.56 -13.19
C MET A 2 12.91 -5.73 -12.15
N TYR A 3 12.29 -4.65 -11.68
CA TYR A 3 12.89 -3.82 -10.65
C TYR A 3 12.80 -4.56 -9.30
N TYR A 4 13.83 -4.47 -8.48
CA TYR A 4 13.78 -4.91 -7.09
C TYR A 4 13.25 -3.77 -6.23
N ARG A 5 12.26 -4.04 -5.37
CA ARG A 5 11.65 -3.02 -4.50
C ARG A 5 12.69 -2.24 -3.69
N LYS A 6 13.62 -2.97 -3.04
CA LYS A 6 14.71 -2.38 -2.26
C LYS A 6 15.67 -1.52 -3.10
N ALA A 7 15.95 -1.93 -4.33
CA ALA A 7 16.81 -1.15 -5.22
C ALA A 7 16.16 0.19 -5.59
N LEU A 8 14.84 0.20 -5.83
CA LEU A 8 14.11 1.43 -6.11
C LEU A 8 14.12 2.38 -4.89
N MET A 9 13.92 1.84 -3.68
CA MET A 9 13.99 2.62 -2.45
C MET A 9 15.39 3.24 -2.24
N LEU A 10 16.44 2.46 -2.43
CA LEU A 10 17.82 2.94 -2.31
C LEU A 10 18.13 4.02 -3.35
N GLN A 11 17.69 3.81 -4.60
CA GLN A 11 17.86 4.80 -5.67
C GLN A 11 17.20 6.14 -5.31
N THR A 12 15.92 6.12 -4.90
CA THR A 12 15.21 7.33 -4.46
C THR A 12 15.92 8.03 -3.30
N TYR A 13 16.41 7.24 -2.33
CA TYR A 13 17.13 7.78 -1.18
C TYR A 13 18.40 8.53 -1.61
N LEU A 14 19.20 7.92 -2.49
CA LEU A 14 20.44 8.53 -3.00
C LEU A 14 20.18 9.74 -3.91
N GLU A 15 19.16 9.68 -4.77
CA GLU A 15 18.73 10.81 -5.61
C GLU A 15 18.33 12.02 -4.75
N ARG A 16 17.73 11.79 -3.59
CA ARG A 16 17.40 12.87 -2.64
C ARG A 16 18.63 13.44 -1.96
N THR A 17 19.54 12.60 -1.46
CA THR A 17 20.79 13.07 -0.82
C THR A 17 21.62 13.89 -1.81
N THR A 18 21.66 13.48 -3.08
CA THR A 18 22.36 14.22 -4.14
C THR A 18 21.63 15.49 -4.58
N ALA A 19 20.31 15.58 -4.45
CA ALA A 19 19.52 16.79 -4.75
C ALA A 19 19.46 17.80 -3.58
N GLY A 20 19.65 17.36 -2.34
CA GLY A 20 19.68 18.22 -1.14
C GLY A 20 21.06 18.80 -0.83
N VAL A 21 22.12 18.25 -1.43
CA VAL A 21 23.45 18.86 -1.44
C VAL A 21 23.49 19.84 -2.60
N ASP A 22 23.21 21.11 -2.32
CA ASP A 22 23.66 22.20 -3.20
C ASP A 22 25.14 21.96 -3.50
N LEU A 23 25.48 22.01 -4.78
CA LEU A 23 26.77 21.70 -5.41
C LEU A 23 27.96 22.56 -4.90
N GLU A 24 27.82 23.30 -3.80
CA GLU A 24 28.74 24.35 -3.33
C GLU A 24 29.13 24.23 -1.85
N ALA A 25 28.88 23.10 -1.19
CA ALA A 25 29.46 22.83 0.12
C ALA A 25 30.23 21.51 0.07
N GLY A 26 31.57 21.62 0.06
CA GLY A 26 32.50 20.49 0.14
C GLY A 26 32.45 19.75 1.47
N LEU A 27 31.30 19.16 1.80
CA LEU A 27 31.14 18.21 2.89
C LEU A 27 31.56 16.82 2.39
N GLY A 28 32.29 16.14 3.27
CA GLY A 28 33.04 14.93 2.95
C GLY A 28 32.18 13.83 2.34
N PHE A 29 32.84 13.08 1.45
CA PHE A 29 32.41 11.83 0.81
C PHE A 29 31.77 10.77 1.75
N ASP A 30 31.78 11.01 3.06
CA ASP A 30 31.38 10.10 4.15
C ASP A 30 29.84 10.06 4.37
N GLU A 31 29.11 11.18 4.14
CA GLU A 31 27.64 11.23 4.29
C GLU A 31 26.90 10.60 3.10
N VAL A 32 27.45 10.68 1.88
CA VAL A 32 26.87 10.05 0.67
C VAL A 32 26.93 8.51 0.74
N SER A 33 27.91 7.98 1.48
CA SER A 33 28.07 6.55 1.72
C SER A 33 27.18 5.98 2.82
N ASP A 34 26.49 6.82 3.61
CA ASP A 34 25.61 6.33 4.67
C ASP A 34 24.25 5.87 4.10
N THR A 35 24.30 4.72 3.44
CA THR A 35 23.13 3.98 2.98
C THR A 35 22.33 3.36 4.14
N ARG A 36 22.81 3.48 5.38
CA ARG A 36 22.15 2.95 6.57
C ARG A 36 20.95 3.83 6.91
N GLY A 37 19.77 3.44 6.44
CA GLY A 37 18.52 4.14 6.76
C GLY A 37 17.57 4.33 5.58
N PHE A 38 17.96 3.96 4.35
CA PHE A 38 17.05 4.05 3.20
C PHE A 38 15.75 3.26 3.43
N ASP A 39 15.83 2.12 4.14
CA ASP A 39 14.68 1.30 4.52
C ASP A 39 13.71 2.05 5.44
N LEU A 40 14.15 3.05 6.21
CA LEU A 40 13.33 3.84 7.13
C LEU A 40 12.72 5.09 6.48
N SER A 41 13.19 5.48 5.29
CA SER A 41 12.70 6.67 4.59
C SER A 41 11.27 6.46 4.08
N PRO A 42 10.27 7.23 4.58
CA PRO A 42 8.88 7.08 4.16
C PRO A 42 8.68 7.50 2.69
N GLU A 43 9.47 8.43 2.19
CA GLU A 43 9.41 8.91 0.81
C GLU A 43 9.97 7.87 -0.17
N ALA A 44 11.09 7.24 0.17
CA ALA A 44 11.65 6.14 -0.61
C ALA A 44 10.68 4.95 -0.71
N ARG A 45 10.00 4.63 0.40
CA ARG A 45 8.91 3.62 0.43
C ARG A 45 7.75 4.03 -0.47
N ALA A 46 7.27 5.27 -0.36
CA ALA A 46 6.16 5.77 -1.16
C ALA A 46 6.47 5.71 -2.67
N GLN A 47 7.68 6.07 -3.10
CA GLN A 47 8.09 5.97 -4.50
C GLN A 47 8.17 4.52 -4.99
N ALA A 48 8.62 3.59 -4.14
CA ALA A 48 8.58 2.18 -4.45
C ALA A 48 7.14 1.66 -4.57
N ASP A 49 6.23 2.06 -3.69
CA ASP A 49 4.82 1.61 -3.70
C ASP A 49 4.04 2.06 -4.95
N LEU A 50 4.43 3.18 -5.58
CA LEU A 50 3.87 3.59 -6.88
C LEU A 50 4.16 2.56 -7.97
N LYS A 51 5.30 1.87 -7.90
CA LYS A 51 5.74 0.91 -8.90
C LYS A 51 5.40 -0.53 -8.54
N PHE A 52 5.40 -0.83 -7.24
CA PHE A 52 5.09 -2.14 -6.69
C PHE A 52 3.75 -2.04 -5.96
N THR A 53 2.66 -2.27 -6.69
CA THR A 53 1.33 -2.42 -6.13
C THR A 53 0.85 -3.83 -6.40
N TYR A 54 0.56 -4.58 -5.33
CA TYR A 54 0.03 -5.94 -5.41
C TYR A 54 -1.46 -5.89 -5.14
N VAL A 55 -2.26 -6.39 -6.08
CA VAL A 55 -3.72 -6.49 -5.92
C VAL A 55 -4.08 -7.96 -5.78
N VAL A 56 -4.76 -8.29 -4.69
CA VAL A 56 -5.30 -9.64 -4.45
C VAL A 56 -6.82 -9.57 -4.47
N THR A 57 -7.44 -10.50 -5.18
CA THR A 57 -8.90 -10.58 -5.28
C THR A 57 -9.45 -11.54 -4.22
N CYS A 58 -10.20 -11.00 -3.27
CA CYS A 58 -10.91 -11.76 -2.24
C CYS A 58 -12.40 -11.46 -2.37
N GLN A 59 -13.07 -12.10 -3.34
CA GLN A 59 -14.45 -11.74 -3.73
C GLN A 59 -15.43 -11.66 -2.55
N ILE A 60 -15.30 -12.57 -1.58
CA ILE A 60 -16.19 -12.68 -0.41
C ILE A 60 -15.71 -11.90 0.84
N TYR A 61 -14.60 -11.16 0.74
CA TYR A 61 -14.03 -10.45 1.89
C TYR A 61 -15.01 -9.46 2.52
N GLY A 62 -15.78 -8.71 1.71
CA GLY A 62 -16.79 -7.78 2.23
C GLY A 62 -17.81 -8.47 3.13
N LYS A 63 -18.33 -9.62 2.70
CA LYS A 63 -19.26 -10.44 3.49
C LYS A 63 -18.60 -11.03 4.73
N GLN A 64 -17.37 -11.55 4.62
CA GLN A 64 -16.63 -12.07 5.77
C GLN A 64 -16.35 -10.98 6.82
N LYS A 65 -16.09 -9.75 6.37
CA LYS A 65 -15.87 -8.58 7.22
C LYS A 65 -17.15 -8.18 7.96
N GLU A 66 -18.29 -8.18 7.28
CA GLU A 66 -19.60 -7.92 7.89
C GLU A 66 -19.98 -9.00 8.90
N GLU A 67 -19.73 -10.27 8.58
CA GLU A 67 -19.97 -11.43 9.44
C GLU A 67 -18.94 -11.58 10.57
N GLN A 68 -17.94 -10.68 10.67
CA GLN A 68 -16.84 -10.72 11.64
C GLN A 68 -16.09 -12.07 11.69
N LYS A 69 -15.91 -12.67 10.53
CA LYS A 69 -15.21 -13.95 10.38
C LYS A 69 -13.70 -13.82 10.63
N PRO A 70 -13.04 -14.84 11.22
CA PRO A 70 -11.60 -14.79 11.48
C PRO A 70 -10.77 -14.59 10.21
N GLU A 71 -11.24 -15.12 9.07
CA GLU A 71 -10.57 -14.95 7.77
C GLU A 71 -10.47 -13.48 7.34
N ALA A 72 -11.48 -12.66 7.67
CA ALA A 72 -11.43 -11.22 7.37
C ALA A 72 -10.38 -10.50 8.24
N VAL A 73 -10.20 -10.94 9.48
CA VAL A 73 -9.17 -10.41 10.39
C VAL A 73 -7.78 -10.75 9.87
N ASP A 74 -7.57 -11.99 9.41
CA ASP A 74 -6.30 -12.43 8.82
C ASP A 74 -5.96 -11.64 7.55
N ILE A 75 -6.94 -11.41 6.67
CA ILE A 75 -6.77 -10.58 5.46
C ILE A 75 -6.42 -9.13 5.84
N ALA A 76 -7.12 -8.55 6.83
CA ALA A 76 -6.82 -7.20 7.32
C ALA A 76 -5.39 -7.11 7.89
N LEU A 77 -4.96 -8.12 8.64
CA LEU A 77 -3.58 -8.20 9.18
C LEU A 77 -2.55 -8.30 8.06
N LEU A 78 -2.82 -9.09 7.01
CA LEU A 78 -1.95 -9.19 5.83
C LEU A 78 -1.82 -7.85 5.11
N MET A 79 -2.91 -7.10 4.96
CA MET A 79 -2.89 -5.76 4.37
C MET A 79 -2.08 -4.78 5.23
N GLN A 80 -2.20 -4.82 6.56
CA GLN A 80 -1.43 -3.96 7.46
C GLN A 80 0.07 -4.26 7.41
N ARG A 81 0.46 -5.54 7.31
CA ARG A 81 1.86 -5.96 7.24
C ARG A 81 2.53 -5.62 5.91
N ASN A 82 1.76 -5.48 4.84
CA ASN A 82 2.26 -5.28 3.49
C ASN A 82 1.71 -3.98 2.91
N GLU A 83 2.44 -2.87 3.04
CA GLU A 83 1.97 -1.54 2.61
C GLU A 83 1.61 -1.42 1.11
N ALA A 84 2.23 -2.26 0.29
CA ALA A 84 2.01 -2.36 -1.16
C ALA A 84 0.76 -3.17 -1.54
N LEU A 85 0.18 -3.92 -0.60
CA LEU A 85 -0.94 -4.82 -0.82
C LEU A 85 -2.28 -4.07 -0.81
N ARG A 86 -3.12 -4.36 -1.79
CA ARG A 86 -4.50 -3.90 -1.89
C ARG A 86 -5.41 -5.10 -2.10
N VAL A 87 -6.58 -5.07 -1.48
CA VAL A 87 -7.57 -6.14 -1.59
C VAL A 87 -8.77 -5.65 -2.39
N ALA A 88 -9.11 -6.39 -3.43
CA ALA A 88 -10.30 -6.17 -4.23
C ALA A 88 -11.39 -7.17 -3.84
N PHE A 89 -12.59 -6.70 -3.56
CA PHE A 89 -13.74 -7.53 -3.20
C PHE A 89 -15.04 -7.00 -3.80
N ILE A 90 -16.08 -7.85 -3.78
CA ILE A 90 -17.41 -7.46 -4.23
C ILE A 90 -18.24 -7.03 -3.03
N ASP A 91 -18.75 -5.81 -3.09
CA ASP A 91 -19.71 -5.26 -2.16
C ASP A 91 -21.11 -5.48 -2.71
N VAL A 92 -21.96 -6.12 -1.91
CA VAL A 92 -23.33 -6.46 -2.29
C VAL A 92 -24.25 -5.54 -1.51
N VAL A 93 -25.00 -4.70 -2.21
CA VAL A 93 -25.96 -3.78 -1.60
C VAL A 93 -27.36 -4.20 -2.02
N GLU A 94 -28.18 -4.57 -1.05
CA GLU A 94 -29.59 -4.85 -1.27
C GLU A 94 -30.40 -3.57 -1.09
N THR A 95 -31.07 -3.13 -2.15
CA THR A 95 -31.95 -1.95 -2.13
C THR A 95 -33.39 -2.35 -2.41
N LEU A 96 -34.34 -1.67 -1.75
CA LEU A 96 -35.76 -1.80 -2.04
C LEU A 96 -36.16 -0.75 -3.07
N ARG A 97 -36.41 -1.18 -4.31
CA ARG A 97 -36.93 -0.31 -5.38
C ARG A 97 -38.29 -0.84 -5.81
N ASP A 98 -39.31 0.00 -5.72
CA ASP A 98 -40.70 -0.34 -6.10
C ASP A 98 -41.24 -1.64 -5.47
N GLY A 99 -40.90 -1.88 -4.20
CA GLY A 99 -41.35 -3.06 -3.45
C GLY A 99 -40.69 -4.38 -3.87
N LYS A 100 -39.69 -4.35 -4.76
CA LYS A 100 -38.84 -5.49 -5.11
C LYS A 100 -37.43 -5.31 -4.52
N VAL A 101 -36.87 -6.41 -4.02
CA VAL A 101 -35.47 -6.45 -3.60
C VAL A 101 -34.61 -6.47 -4.86
N ASN A 102 -33.80 -5.42 -5.04
CA ASN A 102 -32.77 -5.36 -6.08
C ASN A 102 -31.41 -5.51 -5.42
N THR A 103 -30.59 -6.41 -5.96
CA THR A 103 -29.22 -6.62 -5.50
C THR A 103 -28.26 -5.93 -6.46
N GLU A 104 -27.50 -4.98 -5.94
CA GLU A 104 -26.49 -4.24 -6.69
C GLU A 104 -25.08 -4.72 -6.27
N TYR A 105 -24.19 -4.85 -7.25
CA TYR A 105 -22.82 -5.35 -7.04
C TYR A 105 -21.80 -4.27 -7.39
N TYR A 106 -20.95 -3.94 -6.44
CA TYR A 106 -19.89 -2.96 -6.61
C TYR A 106 -18.53 -3.61 -6.40
N SER A 107 -17.57 -3.28 -7.26
CA SER A 107 -16.17 -3.65 -7.02
C SER A 107 -15.53 -2.62 -6.11
N LYS A 108 -15.05 -3.03 -4.93
CA LYS A 108 -14.30 -2.19 -4.00
C LYS A 108 -12.85 -2.62 -3.95
N LEU A 109 -11.94 -1.65 -4.03
CA LEU A 109 -10.50 -1.83 -3.85
C LEU A 109 -10.07 -1.06 -2.61
N VAL A 110 -9.55 -1.76 -1.61
CA VAL A 110 -9.18 -1.19 -0.31
C VAL A 110 -7.69 -1.36 -0.01
N LYS A 111 -7.15 -0.43 0.78
CA LYS A 111 -5.81 -0.49 1.37
C LYS A 111 -5.95 -0.42 2.90
N ALA A 112 -5.05 -1.08 3.62
CA ALA A 112 -5.00 -0.92 5.09
C ALA A 112 -4.60 0.51 5.44
N ASP A 113 -5.36 1.12 6.35
CA ASP A 113 -4.97 2.37 6.99
C ASP A 113 -4.04 2.07 8.17
N ILE A 114 -3.13 3.01 8.45
CA ILE A 114 -2.23 2.98 9.62
C ILE A 114 -2.99 2.93 10.95
N ASN A 115 -4.28 3.28 10.93
CA ASN A 115 -5.19 3.23 12.07
C ASN A 115 -6.23 2.10 12.02
N GLY A 116 -6.08 1.12 11.11
CA GLY A 116 -6.96 -0.05 11.04
C GLY A 116 -8.40 0.22 10.58
N LYS A 117 -8.67 1.42 10.02
CA LYS A 117 -9.96 1.72 9.38
C LYS A 117 -9.79 1.67 7.86
N ASP A 118 -10.31 0.62 7.24
CA ASP A 118 -10.34 0.51 5.78
C ASP A 118 -11.04 1.74 5.19
N LYS A 119 -10.35 2.45 4.29
CA LYS A 119 -10.92 3.50 3.43
C LYS A 119 -11.03 3.00 2.00
#